data_AF-A0A7R9MLF2-F1
#
_entry.id   AF-A0A7R9MLF2-F1
#
_cell.length_a   1.000
_cell.length_b   1.000
_cell.length_c   1.000
_cell.angle_alpha   90.00
_cell.angle_beta   90.00
_cell.angle_gamma   90.00
#
_symmetry.space_group_name_H-M   'P 1'
#
loop_
_entity.id
_entity.type
_entity.pdbx_description
1 polymer ?
#
loop_
_entity_poly.entity_id
_entity_poly.type
_entity_poly.pdbx_seq_one_letter_code
_entity_poly.pdbx_strand_id
1 'polypeptide(L)'
;MATDSDNKLRQIEDIKHKTQAVIDDRKNVNNLVDVLTVLTDDLDQTRGDSGDKCSPLMVDTIIRSLNKIFIRYIHTKELVISDGDTDANLTYKKWLTGVYDRTNDTLLRLIGDNRYSKATQKLALNSLMKCVAEEGKYPFRTDIPTDRKDTFAADLLNDICRQLVSATADNRQLIANYIENYLEFDDC
;
A
#
# COMPACT_ATOMS: atom_id res chain seq x y z
N MET A 1 4.89 -5.36 35.45
CA MET A 1 5.70 -5.05 34.24
C MET A 1 4.97 -5.67 33.07
N ALA A 2 4.51 -4.87 32.11
CA ALA A 2 3.91 -5.42 30.89
C ALA A 2 4.99 -6.17 30.11
N THR A 3 4.66 -7.34 29.56
CA THR A 3 5.60 -8.11 28.75
C THR A 3 5.76 -7.45 27.38
N ASP A 4 6.88 -7.68 26.69
CA ASP A 4 7.12 -7.17 25.32
C ASP A 4 5.96 -7.53 24.36
N SER A 5 5.36 -8.71 24.56
CA SER A 5 4.16 -9.16 23.84
C SER A 5 2.93 -8.26 24.07
N ASP A 6 2.72 -7.78 25.30
CA ASP A 6 1.59 -6.89 25.61
C ASP A 6 1.75 -5.53 24.92
N ASN A 7 2.99 -5.06 24.77
CA ASN A 7 3.28 -3.81 24.07
C ASN A 7 2.97 -3.91 22.57
N LYS A 8 3.37 -5.03 21.94
CA LYS A 8 3.12 -5.31 20.52
C LYS A 8 1.63 -5.45 20.21
N LEU A 9 0.85 -6.07 21.09
CA LEU A 9 -0.61 -6.16 20.95
C LEU A 9 -1.27 -4.77 21.02
N ARG A 10 -0.85 -3.92 21.96
CA ARG A 10 -1.36 -2.55 22.06
C ARG A 10 -1.06 -1.72 20.82
N GLN A 11 0.13 -1.85 20.25
CA GLN A 11 0.49 -1.18 19.00
C GLN A 11 -0.38 -1.66 17.82
N ILE A 12 -0.69 -2.96 17.74
CA ILE A 12 -1.63 -3.50 16.74
C ILE A 12 -3.03 -2.92 16.94
N GLU A 13 -3.50 -2.79 18.18
CA GLU A 13 -4.79 -2.17 18.49
C GLU A 13 -4.81 -0.68 18.13
N ASP A 14 -3.72 0.06 18.40
CA ASP A 14 -3.55 1.45 17.99
C ASP A 14 -3.65 1.61 16.47
N ILE A 15 -2.94 0.77 15.70
CA ILE A 15 -3.01 0.76 14.23
C ILE A 15 -4.46 0.54 13.76
N LYS A 16 -5.17 -0.42 14.35
CA LYS A 16 -6.58 -0.69 14.00
C LYS A 16 -7.48 0.49 14.33
N HIS A 17 -7.29 1.11 15.51
CA HIS A 17 -8.07 2.28 15.92
C HIS A 17 -7.83 3.47 15.00
N LYS A 18 -6.56 3.78 14.69
CA LYS A 18 -6.15 4.81 13.73
C LYS A 18 -6.76 4.59 12.35
N THR A 19 -6.73 3.34 11.89
CA THR A 19 -7.33 2.94 10.61
C THR A 19 -8.83 3.20 10.59
N GLN A 20 -9.54 2.82 11.64
CA GLN A 20 -10.98 3.05 11.73
C GLN A 20 -11.30 4.55 11.79
N ALA A 21 -10.52 5.34 12.54
CA ALA A 21 -10.69 6.79 12.61
C ALA A 21 -10.52 7.49 11.24
N VAL A 22 -9.58 7.03 10.40
CA VAL A 22 -9.38 7.54 9.01
C VAL A 22 -10.57 7.17 8.12
N ILE A 23 -11.09 5.96 8.28
CA ILE A 23 -12.25 5.48 7.52
C ILE A 23 -13.52 6.25 7.92
N ASP A 24 -13.70 6.54 9.21
CA ASP A 24 -14.89 7.23 9.69
C ASP A 24 -14.87 8.72 9.31
N ASP A 25 -13.72 9.37 9.38
CA ASP A 25 -13.60 10.80 9.12
C ASP A 25 -12.25 11.19 8.50
N ARG A 26 -12.30 11.88 7.35
CA ARG A 26 -11.11 12.36 6.63
C ARG A 26 -10.27 13.35 7.43
N LYS A 27 -10.80 13.99 8.47
CA LYS A 27 -10.00 14.86 9.36
C LYS A 27 -8.86 14.10 10.04
N ASN A 28 -9.00 12.79 10.18
CA ASN A 28 -8.03 11.92 10.81
C ASN A 28 -6.98 11.40 9.81
N VAL A 29 -6.92 11.91 8.58
CA VAL A 29 -6.01 11.43 7.52
C VAL A 29 -4.53 11.42 7.92
N ASN A 30 -4.11 12.24 8.88
CA ASN A 30 -2.73 12.19 9.40
C ASN A 30 -2.39 10.84 10.04
N ASN A 31 -3.37 10.14 10.60
CA ASN A 31 -3.19 8.79 11.12
C ASN A 31 -2.79 7.78 10.03
N LEU A 32 -3.13 8.03 8.76
CA LEU A 32 -2.65 7.22 7.62
C LEU A 32 -1.13 7.33 7.50
N VAL A 33 -0.59 8.54 7.64
CA VAL A 33 0.86 8.78 7.59
C VAL A 33 1.53 8.11 8.78
N ASP A 34 0.98 8.23 9.99
CA ASP A 34 1.52 7.55 11.17
C ASP A 34 1.63 6.04 10.97
N VAL A 35 0.59 5.42 10.41
CA VAL A 35 0.57 3.96 10.12
C VAL A 35 1.61 3.60 9.05
N LEU A 36 1.75 4.41 8.00
CA LEU A 36 2.74 4.20 6.94
C LEU A 36 4.18 4.38 7.46
N THR A 37 4.42 5.37 8.33
CA THR A 37 5.74 5.65 8.91
C THR A 37 6.26 4.45 9.70
N VAL A 38 5.42 3.78 10.50
CA VAL A 38 5.83 2.56 11.23
C VAL A 38 6.43 1.50 10.30
N LEU A 39 5.80 1.27 9.14
CA LEU A 39 6.30 0.31 8.16
C LEU A 39 7.55 0.81 7.43
N THR A 40 7.61 2.10 7.14
CA THR A 40 8.75 2.71 6.43
C THR A 40 10.00 2.72 7.30
N ASP A 41 9.87 3.06 8.58
CA ASP A 41 10.95 3.03 9.55
C ASP A 41 11.49 1.59 9.74
N ASP A 42 10.62 0.58 9.81
CA ASP A 42 11.02 -0.83 9.90
C ASP A 42 11.79 -1.31 8.65
N LEU A 43 11.40 -0.81 7.46
CA LEU A 43 12.09 -1.06 6.21
C LEU A 43 13.43 -0.32 6.12
N ASP A 44 13.54 0.89 6.68
CA ASP A 44 14.77 1.69 6.63
C ASP A 44 15.80 1.25 7.69
N GLN A 45 15.36 0.55 8.74
CA GLN A 45 16.28 -0.07 9.72
C GLN A 45 17.25 -1.03 9.04
N THR A 46 18.55 -0.86 9.29
CA THR A 46 19.59 -1.71 8.69
C THR A 46 19.77 -3.02 9.45
N ARG A 47 20.34 -4.05 8.79
CA ARG A 47 20.70 -5.32 9.41
C ARG A 47 21.80 -5.11 10.46
N GLY A 48 21.42 -4.83 11.70
CA GLY A 48 22.36 -4.63 12.80
C GLY A 48 21.84 -3.70 13.90
N ASP A 49 20.86 -2.86 13.61
CA ASP A 49 20.21 -2.05 14.65
C ASP A 49 19.38 -2.95 15.58
N SER A 50 19.67 -2.87 16.87
CA SER A 50 18.90 -3.51 17.95
C SER A 50 17.56 -2.82 18.21
N GLY A 51 17.02 -2.13 17.20
CA GLY A 51 15.70 -1.51 17.24
C GLY A 51 14.60 -2.55 17.43
N ASP A 52 13.51 -2.13 18.07
CA ASP A 52 12.32 -2.95 18.27
C ASP A 52 11.65 -3.17 16.91
N LYS A 53 12.02 -4.27 16.24
CA LYS A 53 11.49 -4.63 14.92
C LYS A 53 9.99 -4.85 15.00
N CYS A 54 9.29 -4.41 13.96
CA CYS A 54 7.88 -4.72 13.83
C CYS A 54 7.68 -6.23 13.82
N SER A 55 6.77 -6.72 14.66
CA SER A 55 6.39 -8.13 14.59
C SER A 55 5.73 -8.43 13.24
N PRO A 56 5.86 -9.64 12.69
CA PRO A 56 5.21 -10.00 11.42
C PRO A 56 3.71 -9.73 11.40
N LEU A 57 3.02 -9.98 12.53
CA LEU A 57 1.59 -9.72 12.68
C LEU A 57 1.26 -8.22 12.58
N MET A 58 2.14 -7.36 13.09
CA MET A 58 1.98 -5.92 12.99
C MET A 58 2.14 -5.44 11.56
N VAL A 59 3.20 -5.90 10.88
CA VAL A 59 3.43 -5.60 9.45
C VAL A 59 2.21 -6.01 8.62
N ASP A 60 1.73 -7.24 8.80
CA ASP A 60 0.53 -7.73 8.10
C ASP A 60 -0.71 -6.89 8.41
N THR A 61 -0.85 -6.41 9.66
CA THR A 61 -1.95 -5.53 10.07
C THR A 61 -1.85 -4.17 9.38
N ILE A 62 -0.65 -3.60 9.28
CA ILE A 62 -0.41 -2.32 8.58
C ILE A 62 -0.76 -2.47 7.10
N ILE A 63 -0.26 -3.50 6.42
CA ILE A 63 -0.55 -3.75 4.99
C ILE A 63 -2.06 -3.80 4.74
N ARG A 64 -2.80 -4.58 5.55
CA ARG A 64 -4.26 -4.69 5.43
C ARG A 64 -4.98 -3.37 5.70
N SER A 65 -4.48 -2.59 6.66
CA SER A 65 -5.05 -1.32 7.05
C SER A 65 -4.89 -0.27 5.95
N LEU A 66 -3.67 -0.13 5.41
CA LEU A 66 -3.37 0.74 4.29
C LEU A 66 -4.22 0.37 3.07
N ASN A 67 -4.28 -0.92 2.70
CA ASN A 67 -5.12 -1.37 1.59
C ASN A 67 -6.59 -1.03 1.83
N LYS A 68 -7.14 -1.28 3.03
CA LYS A 68 -8.54 -0.94 3.35
C LYS A 68 -8.83 0.55 3.17
N ILE A 69 -7.92 1.43 3.62
CA ILE A 69 -8.08 2.88 3.49
C ILE A 69 -8.06 3.30 2.03
N PHE A 70 -7.05 2.87 1.26
CA PHE A 70 -6.89 3.33 -0.12
C PHE A 70 -7.96 2.79 -1.06
N ILE A 71 -8.37 1.53 -0.91
CA ILE A 71 -9.48 0.99 -1.72
C ILE A 71 -10.76 1.80 -1.45
N ARG A 72 -11.02 2.18 -0.19
CA ARG A 72 -12.14 3.08 0.12
C ARG A 72 -11.97 4.43 -0.59
N TYR A 73 -10.82 5.06 -0.52
CA TYR A 73 -10.57 6.36 -1.15
C TYR A 73 -10.67 6.34 -2.68
N ILE A 74 -10.27 5.24 -3.32
CA ILE A 74 -10.49 5.00 -4.74
C ILE A 74 -11.99 4.95 -5.03
N HIS A 75 -12.76 4.14 -4.29
CA HIS A 75 -14.21 3.99 -4.48
C HIS A 75 -15.00 5.27 -4.20
N THR A 76 -14.58 6.05 -3.20
CA THR A 76 -15.22 7.32 -2.84
C THR A 76 -14.68 8.51 -3.64
N LYS A 77 -13.79 8.27 -4.61
CA LYS A 77 -13.19 9.30 -5.48
C LYS A 77 -12.44 10.39 -4.72
N GLU A 78 -11.94 10.09 -3.52
CA GLU A 78 -11.14 11.03 -2.71
C GLU A 78 -9.79 11.33 -3.36
N LEU A 79 -9.30 10.45 -4.25
CA LEU A 79 -8.07 10.64 -5.02
C LEU A 79 -8.30 11.39 -6.35
N VAL A 80 -9.54 11.54 -6.81
CA VAL A 80 -9.85 12.10 -8.14
C VAL A 80 -9.80 13.62 -8.08
N ILE A 81 -8.86 14.22 -8.80
CA ILE A 81 -8.79 15.68 -8.98
C ILE A 81 -9.87 16.10 -10.00
N SER A 82 -10.65 17.14 -9.68
CA SER A 82 -11.73 17.65 -10.54
C SER A 82 -11.58 19.15 -10.77
N ASP A 83 -11.99 19.62 -11.96
CA ASP A 83 -11.89 21.04 -12.36
C ASP A 83 -12.67 22.01 -11.46
N GLY A 84 -13.63 21.50 -10.66
CA GLY A 84 -14.40 22.27 -9.68
C GLY A 84 -13.83 22.25 -8.25
N ASP A 85 -12.67 21.65 -8.02
CA ASP A 85 -12.05 21.60 -6.70
C ASP A 85 -11.54 22.98 -6.26
N THR A 86 -11.78 23.35 -5.01
CA THR A 86 -11.13 24.52 -4.40
C THR A 86 -9.61 24.29 -4.28
N ASP A 87 -8.82 25.35 -4.23
CA ASP A 87 -7.35 25.24 -4.07
C ASP A 87 -6.94 24.37 -2.87
N ALA A 88 -7.68 24.47 -1.76
CA ALA A 88 -7.46 23.65 -0.57
C ALA A 88 -7.76 22.17 -0.85
N ASN A 89 -8.87 21.87 -1.55
CA ASN A 89 -9.22 20.48 -1.89
C ASN A 89 -8.24 19.89 -2.89
N LEU A 90 -7.82 20.67 -3.89
CA LEU A 90 -6.80 20.27 -4.86
C LEU A 90 -5.48 19.93 -4.18
N THR A 91 -5.02 20.80 -3.25
CA THR A 91 -3.80 20.57 -2.47
C THR A 91 -3.89 19.29 -1.64
N TYR A 92 -5.03 19.09 -0.98
CA TYR A 92 -5.31 17.87 -0.20
C TYR A 92 -5.24 16.60 -1.06
N LYS A 93 -5.93 16.58 -2.22
CA LYS A 93 -5.96 15.42 -3.10
C LYS A 93 -4.61 15.09 -3.71
N LYS A 94 -3.84 16.12 -4.11
CA LYS A 94 -2.45 15.94 -4.58
C LYS A 94 -1.56 15.34 -3.49
N TRP A 95 -1.67 15.86 -2.28
CA TRP A 95 -0.95 15.31 -1.13
C TRP A 95 -1.36 13.85 -0.85
N LEU A 96 -2.67 13.55 -0.86
CA LEU A 96 -3.18 12.21 -0.61
C LEU A 96 -2.73 11.20 -1.68
N THR A 97 -2.69 11.63 -2.95
CA THR A 97 -2.12 10.84 -4.06
C THR A 97 -0.63 10.57 -3.82
N GLY A 98 0.14 11.56 -3.35
CA GLY A 98 1.54 11.33 -2.95
C GLY A 98 1.71 10.40 -1.74
N VAL A 99 0.74 10.33 -0.82
CA VAL A 99 0.75 9.33 0.28
C VAL A 99 0.43 7.93 -0.27
N TYR A 100 -0.47 7.84 -1.25
CA TYR A 100 -0.78 6.59 -1.95
C TYR A 100 0.43 6.05 -2.71
N ASP A 101 1.09 6.88 -3.49
CA ASP A 101 2.29 6.49 -4.26
C ASP A 101 3.40 6.00 -3.33
N ARG A 102 3.67 6.73 -2.23
CA ARG A 102 4.62 6.27 -1.20
C ARG A 102 4.22 4.95 -0.57
N THR A 103 2.93 4.70 -0.39
CA THR A 103 2.46 3.40 0.12
C THR A 103 2.78 2.29 -0.85
N ASN A 104 2.54 2.50 -2.15
CA ASN A 104 2.85 1.52 -3.18
C ASN A 104 4.35 1.24 -3.24
N ASP A 105 5.19 2.28 -3.20
CA ASP A 105 6.65 2.14 -3.16
C ASP A 105 7.11 1.33 -1.95
N THR A 106 6.56 1.62 -0.76
CA THR A 106 6.87 0.89 0.47
C THR A 106 6.48 -0.58 0.37
N LEU A 107 5.31 -0.89 -0.21
CA LEU A 107 4.89 -2.29 -0.44
C LEU A 107 5.75 -3.00 -1.48
N LEU A 108 6.17 -2.31 -2.55
CA LEU A 108 7.09 -2.84 -3.56
C LEU A 108 8.46 -3.19 -2.94
N ARG A 109 9.00 -2.30 -2.10
CA ARG A 109 10.23 -2.57 -1.33
C ARG A 109 10.08 -3.80 -0.44
N LEU A 110 8.93 -3.96 0.21
CA LEU A 110 8.66 -5.11 1.09
C LEU A 110 8.67 -6.44 0.35
N ILE A 111 8.13 -6.49 -0.88
CA ILE A 111 8.16 -7.69 -1.75
C ILE A 111 9.60 -8.15 -1.99
N GLY A 112 10.50 -7.22 -2.26
CA GLY A 112 11.91 -7.50 -2.54
C GLY A 112 12.77 -7.80 -1.31
N ASP A 113 12.26 -7.58 -0.10
CA ASP A 113 13.05 -7.63 1.11
C ASP A 113 12.98 -8.99 1.80
N ASN A 114 14.09 -9.72 1.72
CA ASN A 114 14.26 -11.06 2.30
C ASN A 114 14.22 -11.11 3.84
N ARG A 115 14.12 -9.98 4.54
CA ARG A 115 13.87 -9.93 5.99
C ARG A 115 12.44 -10.35 6.35
N TYR A 116 11.49 -10.12 5.46
CA TYR A 116 10.09 -10.47 5.68
C TYR A 116 9.77 -11.88 5.24
N SER A 117 8.75 -12.47 5.88
CA SER A 117 8.27 -13.80 5.52
C SER A 117 7.67 -13.81 4.10
N LYS A 118 7.72 -14.95 3.42
CA LYS A 118 7.04 -15.11 2.12
C LYS A 118 5.52 -14.88 2.22
N ALA A 119 4.90 -15.13 3.37
CA ALA A 119 3.48 -14.84 3.58
C ALA A 119 3.21 -13.32 3.59
N THR A 120 4.05 -12.54 4.28
CA THR A 120 3.98 -11.06 4.30
C THR A 120 4.25 -10.46 2.93
N GLN A 121 5.25 -10.98 2.20
CA GLN A 121 5.53 -10.57 0.81
C GLN A 121 4.33 -10.85 -0.12
N LYS A 122 3.70 -12.03 -0.02
CA LYS A 122 2.47 -12.35 -0.76
C LYS A 122 1.33 -11.40 -0.40
N LEU A 123 1.17 -11.04 0.88
CA LEU A 123 0.15 -10.10 1.31
C LEU A 123 0.36 -8.70 0.72
N ALA A 124 1.61 -8.22 0.66
CA ALA A 124 1.96 -6.97 0.00
C ALA A 124 1.68 -7.02 -1.51
N LEU A 125 2.08 -8.10 -2.19
CA LEU A 125 1.79 -8.33 -3.61
C LEU A 125 0.29 -8.31 -3.90
N ASN A 126 -0.51 -9.05 -3.13
CA ASN A 126 -1.97 -9.05 -3.29
C ASN A 126 -2.58 -7.68 -3.03
N SER A 127 -2.01 -6.91 -2.11
CA SER A 127 -2.49 -5.55 -1.83
C SER A 127 -2.21 -4.61 -3.00
N LEU A 128 -1.02 -4.71 -3.60
CA LEU A 128 -0.63 -3.95 -4.79
C LEU A 128 -1.46 -4.34 -6.03
N MET A 129 -1.67 -5.63 -6.27
CA MET A 129 -2.52 -6.09 -7.37
C MET A 129 -3.98 -5.63 -7.22
N LYS A 130 -4.48 -5.59 -5.98
CA LYS A 130 -5.81 -5.03 -5.72
C LYS A 130 -5.85 -3.52 -5.98
N CYS A 131 -4.79 -2.78 -5.66
CA CYS A 131 -4.66 -1.38 -6.03
C CYS A 131 -4.71 -1.19 -7.57
N VAL A 132 -3.95 -1.99 -8.34
CA VAL A 132 -3.97 -1.99 -9.81
C VAL A 132 -5.39 -2.24 -10.34
N ALA A 133 -6.06 -3.29 -9.84
CA ALA A 133 -7.40 -3.66 -10.27
C ALA A 133 -8.44 -2.57 -9.97
N GLU A 134 -8.38 -1.94 -8.80
CA GLU A 134 -9.33 -0.89 -8.43
C GLU A 134 -9.01 0.45 -9.10
N GLU A 135 -7.74 0.76 -9.38
CA GLU A 135 -7.35 1.90 -10.23
C GLU A 135 -7.89 1.75 -11.66
N GLY A 136 -7.77 0.56 -12.26
CA GLY A 136 -8.30 0.31 -13.61
C GLY A 136 -9.83 0.47 -13.69
N LYS A 137 -10.56 0.17 -12.61
CA LYS A 137 -12.02 0.37 -12.53
C LYS A 137 -12.40 1.81 -12.21
N TYR A 138 -11.62 2.49 -11.39
CA TYR A 138 -11.90 3.85 -10.92
C TYR A 138 -10.66 4.75 -11.08
N PRO A 139 -10.35 5.14 -12.33
CA PRO A 139 -9.17 5.94 -12.61
C PRO A 139 -9.24 7.30 -11.95
N PHE A 140 -8.15 7.71 -11.28
CA PHE A 140 -8.06 9.01 -10.60
C PHE A 140 -6.88 9.88 -11.07
N ARG A 141 -5.98 9.34 -11.89
CA ARG A 141 -4.84 10.09 -12.46
C ARG A 141 -5.31 10.84 -13.70
N THR A 142 -5.28 12.17 -13.61
CA THR A 142 -5.83 13.11 -14.61
C THR A 142 -4.86 13.50 -15.71
N ASP A 143 -3.60 13.04 -15.64
CA ASP A 143 -2.51 13.52 -16.49
C ASP A 143 -2.50 12.84 -17.87
N ILE A 144 -3.49 11.98 -18.15
CA ILE A 144 -3.59 11.21 -19.39
C ILE A 144 -4.67 11.86 -20.26
N PRO A 145 -4.35 12.29 -21.49
CA PRO A 145 -5.32 12.96 -22.35
C PRO A 145 -6.52 12.07 -22.64
N THR A 146 -7.69 12.72 -22.74
CA THR A 146 -9.04 12.14 -22.76
C THR A 146 -9.31 11.21 -23.95
N ASP A 147 -8.38 11.11 -24.90
CA ASP A 147 -8.41 10.25 -26.07
C ASP A 147 -7.97 8.80 -25.79
N ARG A 148 -7.34 8.54 -24.64
CA ARG A 148 -7.06 7.18 -24.14
C ARG A 148 -7.99 6.84 -22.98
N LYS A 149 -9.16 6.27 -23.31
CA LYS A 149 -10.20 5.85 -22.36
C LYS A 149 -9.85 4.61 -21.52
N ASP A 150 -8.62 4.10 -21.65
CA ASP A 150 -8.13 2.94 -20.91
C ASP A 150 -7.03 3.39 -19.94
N THR A 151 -7.43 4.02 -18.85
CA THR A 151 -6.54 4.45 -17.78
C THR A 151 -6.27 3.29 -16.82
N PHE A 152 -5.55 2.29 -17.33
CA PHE A 152 -5.01 1.19 -16.54
C PHE A 152 -3.79 1.65 -15.74
N ALA A 153 -3.59 1.11 -14.53
CA ALA A 153 -2.43 1.41 -13.68
C ALA A 153 -1.15 0.71 -14.19
N ALA A 154 -0.80 0.97 -15.45
CA ALA A 154 0.28 0.31 -16.17
C ALA A 154 1.64 0.54 -15.50
N ASP A 155 1.88 1.74 -14.97
CA ASP A 155 3.14 2.05 -14.27
C ASP A 155 3.30 1.21 -13.01
N LEU A 156 2.25 1.13 -12.18
CA LEU A 156 2.26 0.30 -10.98
C LEU A 156 2.41 -1.19 -11.31
N LEU A 157 1.70 -1.69 -12.32
CA LEU A 157 1.85 -3.07 -12.77
C LEU A 157 3.28 -3.35 -13.26
N ASN A 158 3.84 -2.45 -14.05
CA ASN A 158 5.21 -2.59 -14.56
C ASN A 158 6.22 -2.66 -13.42
N ASP A 159 6.08 -1.81 -12.40
CA ASP A 159 6.97 -1.84 -11.25
C ASP A 159 6.80 -3.11 -10.40
N ILE A 160 5.58 -3.64 -10.26
CA ILE A 160 5.34 -4.97 -9.67
C ILE A 160 6.06 -6.05 -10.49
N CYS A 161 5.89 -6.07 -11.81
CA CYS A 161 6.53 -7.05 -12.68
C CYS A 161 8.05 -6.99 -12.58
N ARG A 162 8.64 -5.79 -12.65
CA ARG A 162 10.09 -5.55 -12.47
C ARG A 162 10.58 -6.09 -11.14
N GLN A 163 9.85 -5.83 -10.06
CA GLN A 163 10.20 -6.32 -8.73
C GLN A 163 10.14 -7.85 -8.66
N LEU A 164 9.13 -8.48 -9.26
CA LEU A 164 8.96 -9.93 -9.28
C LEU A 164 10.06 -10.63 -10.09
N VAL A 165 10.44 -10.10 -11.25
CA VAL A 165 11.49 -10.68 -12.10
C VAL A 165 12.91 -10.28 -11.72
N SER A 166 13.08 -9.45 -10.69
CA SER A 166 14.39 -8.99 -10.24
C SER A 166 15.30 -10.18 -9.90
N ALA A 167 16.53 -10.15 -10.44
CA ALA A 167 17.55 -11.17 -10.19
C ALA A 167 18.10 -11.17 -8.74
N THR A 168 17.73 -10.16 -7.93
CA THR A 168 18.28 -9.96 -6.58
C THR A 168 17.56 -10.75 -5.49
N ALA A 169 16.39 -11.34 -5.76
CA ALA A 169 15.60 -12.08 -4.77
C ALA A 169 14.99 -13.37 -5.38
N ASP A 170 14.90 -14.44 -4.58
CA ASP A 170 14.14 -15.64 -4.99
C ASP A 170 12.64 -15.38 -4.86
N ASN A 171 12.05 -14.95 -5.96
CA ASN A 171 10.64 -14.58 -6.07
C ASN A 171 9.77 -15.69 -6.66
N ARG A 172 10.28 -16.92 -6.85
CA ARG A 172 9.54 -18.01 -7.53
C ARG A 172 8.16 -18.28 -6.93
N GLN A 173 8.05 -18.24 -5.59
CA GLN A 173 6.76 -18.43 -4.91
C GLN A 173 5.79 -17.25 -5.09
N LEU A 174 6.32 -16.04 -5.28
CA LEU A 174 5.53 -14.84 -5.54
C LEU A 174 5.08 -14.81 -6.99
N ILE A 175 5.95 -15.20 -7.92
CA ILE A 175 5.65 -15.37 -9.34
C ILE A 175 4.58 -16.45 -9.53
N ALA A 176 4.71 -17.61 -8.87
CA ALA A 176 3.68 -18.66 -8.92
C ALA A 176 2.33 -18.14 -8.41
N ASN A 177 2.33 -17.42 -7.29
CA ASN A 177 1.13 -16.79 -6.76
C ASN A 177 0.54 -15.74 -7.72
N TYR A 178 1.37 -14.95 -8.39
CA TYR A 178 0.94 -13.99 -9.40
C TYR A 178 0.25 -14.70 -10.58
N ILE A 179 0.89 -15.74 -11.11
CA ILE A 179 0.39 -16.52 -12.25
C ILE A 179 -0.97 -17.15 -11.92
N GLU A 180 -1.06 -17.84 -10.78
CA GLU A 180 -2.29 -18.54 -10.37
C GLU A 180 -3.48 -17.62 -10.09
N ASN A 181 -3.23 -16.38 -9.64
CA ASN A 181 -4.31 -15.51 -9.16
C ASN A 181 -4.64 -14.34 -10.07
N TYR A 182 -3.77 -13.99 -11.04
CA TYR A 182 -3.96 -12.78 -11.84
C TYR A 182 -3.75 -12.97 -13.35
N LEU A 183 -2.96 -13.96 -13.78
CA LEU A 183 -2.66 -14.16 -15.20
C LEU A 183 -3.82 -14.78 -16.00
N GLU A 184 -4.85 -15.27 -15.31
CA GLU A 184 -6.08 -15.81 -15.93
C GLU A 184 -7.08 -14.70 -16.34
N PHE A 185 -6.82 -13.44 -15.98
CA PHE A 185 -7.65 -12.31 -16.41
C PHE A 185 -7.09 -11.71 -17.70
N ASP A 186 -7.91 -11.68 -18.76
CA ASP A 186 -7.54 -11.17 -20.10
C ASP A 186 -7.07 -9.70 -20.10
N ASP A 187 -7.35 -8.95 -19.04
CA ASP A 187 -7.01 -7.53 -18.87
C ASP A 187 -5.62 -7.28 -18.21
N CYS A 188 -4.88 -8.34 -17.83
CA CYS A 188 -3.58 -8.28 -17.15
C CYS A 188 -2.38 -8.53 -18.06
#